data_AF-A0A2M9C8Y0-F1
#
_entry.id   AF-A0A2M9C8Y0-F1
#
_cell.length_a   1.000
_cell.length_b   1.000
_cell.length_c   1.000
_cell.angle_alpha   90.00
_cell.angle_beta   90.00
_cell.angle_gamma   90.00
#
_symmetry.space_group_name_H-M   'P 1'
#
loop_
_entity.id
_entity.type
_entity.pdbx_description
1 polymer ?
#
loop_
_entity_poly.entity_id
_entity_poly.type
_entity_poly.pdbx_seq_one_letter_code
_entity_poly.pdbx_strand_id
1 'polypeptide(L)' 'MAANKRKKSLKNHKGDCTEKFELEPIMKFEELTLEQSEKMLIDSGFDLTNEEVTELMQFLNIIVKITLKEVFSAK' A
#
# COMPACT_ATOMS: atom_id res chain seq x y z
N MET A 1 51.79 -11.57 -22.85
CA MET A 1 51.63 -11.31 -21.39
C MET A 1 50.15 -11.42 -21.04
N ALA A 2 49.79 -12.42 -20.26
CA ALA A 2 48.42 -12.66 -19.80
C ALA A 2 48.13 -11.83 -18.53
N ALA A 3 46.89 -11.33 -18.38
CA ALA A 3 46.36 -10.91 -17.10
C ALA A 3 44.85 -11.17 -17.03
N ASN A 4 44.55 -12.39 -16.59
CA ASN A 4 43.28 -12.95 -16.18
C ASN A 4 42.63 -12.09 -15.07
N LYS A 5 41.45 -11.48 -15.31
CA LYS A 5 40.67 -10.83 -14.25
C LYS A 5 39.39 -11.60 -13.97
N ARG A 6 39.45 -12.25 -12.80
CA ARG A 6 38.53 -13.16 -12.13
C ARG A 6 37.08 -12.68 -12.12
N LYS A 7 36.17 -13.60 -12.48
CA LYS A 7 34.74 -13.57 -12.16
C LYS A 7 34.54 -13.35 -10.65
N LYS A 8 33.81 -12.30 -10.26
CA LYS A 8 33.20 -12.20 -8.93
C LYS A 8 31.69 -12.33 -9.10
N SER A 9 31.18 -13.52 -8.80
CA SER A 9 29.77 -13.79 -8.56
C SER A 9 29.34 -12.96 -7.34
N LEU A 10 28.47 -11.97 -7.55
CA LEU A 10 27.72 -11.37 -6.46
C LEU A 10 26.65 -12.37 -6.06
N LYS A 11 26.82 -12.92 -4.85
CA LYS A 11 25.85 -13.79 -4.19
C LYS A 11 24.49 -13.09 -4.17
N ASN A 12 23.49 -13.74 -4.77
CA ASN A 12 22.09 -13.39 -4.63
C ASN A 12 21.69 -13.47 -3.15
N HIS A 13 21.77 -12.35 -2.45
CA HIS A 13 21.00 -12.13 -1.22
C HIS A 13 19.57 -11.80 -1.66
N LYS A 14 18.79 -12.83 -2.05
CA LYS A 14 17.33 -12.69 -2.10
C LYS A 14 16.81 -13.05 -0.71
N GLY A 15 17.15 -12.15 0.21
CA GLY A 15 16.52 -12.07 1.51
C GLY A 15 15.11 -11.51 1.30
N ASP A 16 14.17 -12.29 1.79
CA ASP A 16 12.75 -12.01 1.91
C ASP A 16 12.50 -10.62 2.50
N CYS A 17 11.97 -9.74 1.66
CA CYS A 17 11.16 -8.57 2.01
C CYS A 17 10.62 -8.08 0.67
N THR A 18 9.40 -8.50 0.36
CA THR A 18 8.50 -7.85 -0.58
C THR A 18 8.86 -6.37 -0.73
N GLU A 19 9.55 -6.07 -1.82
CA GLU A 19 9.95 -4.72 -2.18
C GLU A 19 8.67 -3.90 -2.29
N LYS A 20 8.45 -3.10 -1.24
CA LYS A 20 7.95 -1.73 -1.28
C LYS A 20 7.27 -1.41 -2.60
N PHE A 21 5.94 -1.55 -2.62
CA PHE A 21 5.13 -0.84 -3.60
C PHE A 21 5.13 0.64 -3.20
N GLU A 22 6.29 1.29 -3.37
CA GLU A 22 6.48 2.72 -3.16
C GLU A 22 5.84 3.46 -4.34
N LEU A 23 4.53 3.67 -4.23
CA LEU A 23 3.76 4.68 -4.96
C LEU A 23 4.16 6.12 -4.54
N GLU A 24 5.43 6.39 -4.24
CA GLU A 24 5.85 7.74 -3.83
C GLU A 24 5.36 8.79 -4.84
N PRO A 25 4.90 9.97 -4.38
CA PRO A 25 3.77 10.30 -3.52
C PRO A 25 2.58 10.74 -4.41
N ILE A 26 2.04 9.84 -5.24
CA ILE A 26 1.14 10.25 -6.35
C ILE A 26 -0.21 10.79 -5.86
N MET A 27 -0.61 10.47 -4.64
CA MET A 27 -1.62 11.24 -3.93
C MET A 27 -1.18 11.31 -2.47
N LYS A 28 -1.04 12.51 -1.92
CA LYS A 28 -1.18 12.69 -0.48
C LYS A 28 -2.64 12.35 -0.15
N PHE A 29 -2.96 11.06 -0.13
CA PHE A 29 -4.23 10.59 0.39
C PHE A 29 -4.10 10.83 1.88
N GLU A 30 -4.65 11.95 2.34
CA GLU A 30 -4.86 12.14 3.77
C GLU A 30 -5.89 11.09 4.17
N GLU A 31 -5.37 9.94 4.64
CA GLU A 31 -6.20 8.90 5.20
C GLU A 31 -6.93 9.50 6.39
N LEU A 32 -8.27 9.48 6.33
CA LEU A 32 -9.10 9.93 7.43
C LEU A 32 -8.78 9.07 8.66
N THR A 33 -8.70 9.70 9.82
CA THR A 33 -8.62 8.93 11.06
C THR A 33 -9.89 8.11 11.24
N LEU A 34 -9.81 7.04 12.03
CA LEU A 34 -10.99 6.23 12.36
C LEU A 34 -12.09 7.11 12.98
N GLU A 35 -11.72 8.01 13.90
CA GLU A 35 -12.63 8.96 14.54
C GLU A 35 -13.30 9.92 13.54
N GLN A 36 -12.55 10.42 12.55
CA GLN A 36 -13.12 11.26 11.49
C GLN A 36 -14.09 10.46 10.61
N SER A 37 -13.74 9.22 10.30
CA SER A 37 -14.53 8.33 9.46
C SER A 37 -15.83 7.93 10.15
N GLU A 38 -15.76 7.54 11.42
CA GLU A 38 -16.90 7.24 12.28
C GLU A 38 -17.84 8.44 12.36
N LYS A 39 -17.30 9.63 12.67
CA LYS A 39 -18.09 10.86 12.72
C LYS A 39 -18.79 11.16 11.41
N MET A 40 -18.10 11.06 10.27
CA MET A 40 -18.70 11.32 8.96
C MET A 40 -19.83 10.33 8.62
N LEU A 41 -19.67 9.06 8.99
CA LEU A 41 -20.68 8.03 8.76
C LEU A 41 -21.93 8.29 9.63
N ILE A 42 -21.73 8.59 10.91
CA ILE A 42 -22.82 8.96 11.83
C ILE A 42 -23.53 10.23 11.36
N ASP A 43 -22.79 11.28 11.00
CA ASP A 43 -23.33 12.55 10.48
C ASP A 43 -24.13 12.33 9.18
N SER A 44 -23.80 11.28 8.41
CA SER A 44 -24.51 10.88 7.19
C SER A 44 -25.72 9.98 7.45
N GLY A 45 -26.02 9.67 8.72
CA GLY A 45 -27.14 8.84 9.13
C GLY A 45 -26.88 7.32 9.10
N PHE A 46 -25.62 6.89 8.99
CA PHE A 46 -25.26 5.49 9.16
C PHE A 46 -25.11 5.17 10.64
N ASP A 47 -25.92 4.22 11.12
CA ASP A 47 -25.78 3.64 12.45
C ASP A 47 -24.83 2.45 12.36
N LEU A 48 -23.54 2.71 12.60
CA LEU A 48 -22.47 1.72 12.54
C LEU A 48 -21.70 1.73 13.85
N THR A 49 -21.34 0.54 14.32
CA THR A 49 -20.41 0.37 15.43
C THR A 49 -18.98 0.68 15.00
N ASN A 50 -18.12 0.95 15.98
CA ASN A 50 -16.68 1.16 15.74
C ASN A 50 -16.00 0.00 14.99
N GLU A 51 -16.44 -1.23 15.24
CA GLU A 51 -15.94 -2.43 14.56
C GLU A 51 -16.35 -2.42 13.08
N GLU A 52 -17.62 -2.15 12.79
CA GLU A 52 -18.13 -2.07 11.41
C GLU A 52 -17.49 -0.92 10.62
N VAL A 53 -17.26 0.24 11.25
CA VAL A 53 -16.52 1.34 10.62
C VAL A 53 -15.09 0.90 10.29
N THR A 54 -14.42 0.20 11.21
CA THR A 54 -13.06 -0.29 11.00
C THR A 54 -13.00 -1.27 9.83
N GLU A 55 -13.90 -2.25 9.80
CA GLU A 55 -13.99 -3.24 8.72
C GLU A 55 -14.29 -2.57 7.36
N LEU A 56 -15.22 -1.62 7.34
CA LEU A 56 -15.56 -0.85 6.14
C LEU A 56 -14.35 -0.08 5.60
N MET A 57 -13.65 0.64 6.46
CA MET A 57 -12.46 1.42 6.07
C MET A 57 -11.33 0.52 5.57
N GLN A 58 -11.13 -0.64 6.20
CA GLN A 58 -10.16 -1.64 5.73
C GLN A 58 -10.52 -2.16 4.33
N PHE A 59 -11.78 -2.48 4.10
CA PHE A 59 -12.27 -2.94 2.80
C PHE A 59 -12.07 -1.90 1.71
N LEU A 60 -12.44 -0.64 1.97
CA LEU A 60 -12.24 0.48 1.03
C LEU A 60 -10.76 0.69 0.73
N ASN A 61 -9.89 0.61 1.74
CA ASN A 61 -8.45 0.70 1.58
C ASN A 61 -7.88 -0.42 0.69
N ILE A 62 -8.41 -1.64 0.79
CA ILE A 62 -8.02 -2.75 -0.09
C ILE A 62 -8.41 -2.45 -1.54
N ILE A 63 -9.64 -1.99 -1.77
CA ILE A 63 -10.11 -1.62 -3.12
C ILE A 63 -9.19 -0.55 -3.72
N VAL A 64 -8.96 0.53 -2.99
CA VAL A 64 -8.09 1.62 -3.46
C VAL A 64 -6.69 1.10 -3.79
N LYS A 65 -6.10 0.26 -2.93
CA LYS A 65 -4.78 -0.33 -3.20
C LYS A 65 -4.76 -1.19 -4.47
N ILE A 66 -5.79 -2.02 -4.68
CA ILE A 66 -5.91 -2.85 -5.89
C ILE A 66 -6.07 -1.95 -7.12
N THR A 67 -6.99 -0.99 -7.09
CA THR A 67 -7.25 -0.07 -8.20
C THR A 67 -6.00 0.76 -8.54
N LEU A 68 -5.32 1.32 -7.55
CA LEU A 68 -4.08 2.06 -7.78
C LEU A 68 -3.01 1.14 -8.38
N LYS A 69 -2.89 -0.10 -7.89
CA LYS A 69 -1.97 -1.07 -8.47
C LYS A 69 -2.30 -1.32 -9.93
N GLU A 70 -3.55 -1.57 -10.29
CA GLU A 70 -3.95 -1.81 -11.68
C GLU A 70 -3.72 -0.59 -12.57
N VAL A 71 -4.14 0.60 -12.13
CA VAL A 71 -4.03 1.85 -12.89
C VAL A 71 -2.56 2.25 -13.10
N PHE A 72 -1.72 2.13 -12.07
CA PHE A 72 -0.32 2.57 -12.14
C PHE A 72 0.67 1.46 -12.57
N SER A 73 0.29 0.18 -12.49
CA SER A 73 1.10 -0.94 -13.01
C SER A 73 0.79 -1.28 -14.46
N ALA A 74 -0.16 -0.60 -15.11
CA ALA A 74 -0.49 -0.78 -16.53
C ALA A 74 0.55 -0.17 -17.50
N LYS A 75 1.84 -0.31 -17.20
CA LYS A 75 2.95 0.20 -18.01
C LYS A 75 3.82 -0.92 -18.55
#